data_AF-A0AAV9SDD4-F1
#
_entry.id   AF-A0AAV9SDD4-F1
#
_cell.length_a   1.000
_cell.length_b   1.000
_cell.length_c   1.000
_cell.angle_alpha   90.00
_cell.angle_beta   90.00
_cell.angle_gamma   90.00
#
_symmetry.space_group_name_H-M   'P 1'
#
loop_
_entity.id
_entity.type
_entity.pdbx_description
1 polymer ?
#
loop_
_entity_poly.entity_id
_entity_poly.type
_entity_poly.pdbx_seq_one_letter_code
_entity_poly.pdbx_strand_id
1 'polypeptide(L)'
;MWSRTVAAVLVLLHLIGDSLAGFPNQINIGGLFMRSTVQEHSAFRFAVQLYNTNQNVTEKPFHLNYNVDNLESSNSFSVTHAFCSQFSRGVYAIFGFYDRKSMNTLTSFCGALHTSFITPSFPIDTDVQFVIQMRPSLRGAVLSLLDHYKWERFVYLYDTDRGFAILQAIMESAVANNWQVTARSVGNIVDPTEYRRIIEEMDRRQEKRFLIDCEVERINLILQQVRS
;
A
#
# COMPACT_ATOMS: atom_id res chain seq x y z
N MET A 1 -48.64 28.84 33.47
CA MET A 1 -48.48 28.09 32.19
C MET A 1 -47.37 28.63 31.29
N TRP A 2 -47.04 29.94 31.37
CA TRP A 2 -46.07 30.63 30.50
C TRP A 2 -44.58 30.30 30.78
N SER A 3 -44.22 30.01 32.02
CA SER A 3 -42.83 29.67 32.40
C SER A 3 -42.37 28.30 31.85
N ARG A 4 -43.28 27.34 31.70
CA ARG A 4 -42.96 25.98 31.19
C ARG A 4 -42.70 25.97 29.68
N THR A 5 -43.39 26.83 28.93
CA THR A 5 -43.19 26.99 27.48
C THR A 5 -41.87 27.69 27.18
N VAL A 6 -41.45 28.67 27.99
CA VAL A 6 -40.16 29.34 27.83
C VAL A 6 -38.99 28.40 28.15
N ALA A 7 -39.13 27.58 29.20
CA ALA A 7 -38.13 26.55 29.54
C ALA A 7 -38.01 25.49 28.43
N ALA A 8 -39.12 25.04 27.83
CA ALA A 8 -39.09 24.09 26.73
C ALA A 8 -38.41 24.65 25.47
N VAL A 9 -38.63 25.94 25.15
CA VAL A 9 -37.99 26.62 24.01
C VAL A 9 -36.49 26.77 24.24
N LEU A 10 -36.05 27.11 25.46
CA LEU A 10 -34.62 27.20 25.80
C LEU A 10 -33.92 25.83 25.74
N VAL A 11 -34.58 24.75 26.18
CA VAL A 11 -34.06 23.38 26.07
C VAL A 11 -33.95 22.94 24.61
N LEU A 12 -34.94 23.26 23.77
CA LEU A 12 -34.89 23.02 22.32
C LEU A 12 -33.77 23.81 21.65
N LEU A 13 -33.55 25.07 22.02
CA LEU A 13 -32.44 25.90 21.51
C LEU A 13 -31.06 25.37 21.94
N HIS A 14 -30.93 24.85 23.16
CA HIS A 14 -29.70 24.17 23.60
C HIS A 14 -29.47 22.85 22.87
N LEU A 15 -30.51 22.03 22.69
CA LEU A 15 -30.42 20.78 21.93
C LEU A 15 -30.08 21.00 20.45
N ILE A 16 -30.58 22.09 19.85
CA ILE A 16 -30.23 22.49 18.48
C ILE A 16 -28.80 23.07 18.43
N GLY A 17 -28.37 23.82 19.45
CA GLY A 17 -27.01 24.36 19.55
C GLY A 17 -25.94 23.27 19.65
N ASP A 18 -26.19 22.20 20.41
CA ASP A 18 -25.27 21.06 20.55
C ASP A 18 -25.23 20.16 19.29
N SER A 19 -26.28 20.20 18.46
CA SER A 19 -26.33 19.47 17.17
C SER A 19 -25.57 20.16 16.03
N LEU A 20 -25.04 21.37 16.26
CA LEU A 20 -24.14 22.10 15.35
C LEU A 20 -22.68 21.96 15.80
N ALA A 21 -22.26 20.76 16.19
CA ALA A 21 -20.85 20.40 16.11
C ALA A 21 -20.45 20.38 14.63
N GLY A 22 -20.19 21.56 14.07
CA GLY A 22 -19.79 21.76 12.69
C GLY A 22 -18.53 20.94 12.41
N PHE A 23 -18.53 20.23 11.29
CA PHE A 23 -17.34 19.54 10.80
C PHE A 23 -16.18 20.55 10.76
N PRO A 24 -14.97 20.17 11.22
CA PRO A 24 -13.87 21.13 11.29
C PRO A 24 -13.56 21.70 9.91
N ASN A 25 -13.36 23.00 9.84
CA ASN A 25 -13.03 23.70 8.58
C ASN A 25 -11.68 23.26 8.00
N GLN A 26 -10.85 22.57 8.78
CA GLN A 26 -9.54 22.07 8.40
C GLN A 26 -9.37 20.63 8.86
N ILE A 27 -8.90 19.77 7.94
CA ILE A 27 -8.52 18.39 8.22
C ILE A 27 -7.03 18.26 7.99
N ASN A 28 -6.31 17.82 9.03
CA ASN A 28 -4.86 17.57 8.95
C ASN A 28 -4.62 16.07 8.73
N ILE A 29 -3.84 15.73 7.71
CA ILE A 29 -3.38 14.36 7.47
C ILE A 29 -1.87 14.23 7.59
N GLY A 30 -1.41 13.09 8.09
CA GLY A 30 0.01 12.74 8.11
C GLY A 30 0.47 12.19 6.76
N GLY A 31 1.74 12.40 6.45
CA GLY A 31 2.42 11.85 5.28
C GLY A 31 3.69 11.14 5.68
N LEU A 32 3.77 9.82 5.49
CA LEU A 32 4.97 9.02 5.73
C LEU A 32 5.55 8.53 4.40
N PHE A 33 6.63 9.18 3.95
CA PHE A 33 7.26 8.91 2.66
C PHE A 33 8.64 8.29 2.85
N MET A 34 9.05 7.46 1.90
CA MET A 34 10.39 6.86 1.86
C MET A 34 11.28 7.58 0.86
N ARG A 35 12.61 7.38 0.93
CA ARG A 35 13.55 8.01 -0.02
C ARG A 35 13.26 7.68 -1.49
N SER A 36 12.75 6.49 -1.79
CA SER A 36 12.43 6.07 -3.16
C SER A 36 11.15 6.71 -3.71
N THR A 37 10.32 7.34 -2.88
CA THR A 37 8.96 7.74 -3.25
C THR A 37 8.85 9.22 -3.68
N VAL A 38 9.82 9.73 -4.44
CA VAL A 38 9.89 11.16 -4.82
C VAL A 38 8.74 11.54 -5.76
N GLN A 39 8.42 10.67 -6.72
CA GLN A 39 7.34 10.90 -7.67
C GLN A 39 5.99 10.87 -6.96
N GLU A 40 5.79 9.92 -6.05
CA GLU A 40 4.55 9.76 -5.29
C GLU A 40 4.34 10.90 -4.30
N HIS A 41 5.42 11.42 -3.69
CA HIS A 41 5.33 12.62 -2.87
C HIS A 41 4.90 13.83 -3.70
N SER A 42 5.42 13.98 -4.92
CA SER A 42 5.01 15.04 -5.84
C SER A 42 3.54 14.91 -6.24
N ALA A 43 3.10 13.69 -6.56
CA ALA A 43 1.70 13.38 -6.88
C ALA A 43 0.77 13.65 -5.69
N PHE A 44 1.18 13.30 -4.47
CA PHE A 44 0.43 13.57 -3.25
C PHE A 44 0.20 15.07 -3.05
N ARG A 45 1.26 15.89 -3.14
CA ARG A 45 1.15 17.34 -3.00
C ARG A 45 0.25 17.95 -4.08
N PHE A 46 0.39 17.47 -5.32
CA PHE A 46 -0.44 17.91 -6.43
C PHE A 46 -1.92 17.56 -6.22
N ALA A 47 -2.24 16.35 -5.75
CA ALA A 47 -3.61 15.94 -5.45
C ALA A 47 -4.25 16.80 -4.34
N VAL A 48 -3.52 17.09 -3.26
CA VAL A 48 -4.01 17.99 -2.20
C VAL A 48 -4.21 19.41 -2.72
N GLN A 49 -3.30 19.90 -3.57
CA GLN A 49 -3.46 21.20 -4.21
C GLN A 49 -4.72 21.25 -5.07
N LEU A 50 -4.95 20.24 -5.93
CA LEU A 50 -6.15 20.16 -6.76
C LEU A 50 -7.42 20.23 -5.92
N TYR A 51 -7.50 19.42 -4.86
CA TYR A 51 -8.62 19.45 -3.91
C TYR A 51 -8.82 20.85 -3.31
N ASN A 52 -7.76 21.46 -2.80
CA ASN A 52 -7.83 22.76 -2.14
C ASN A 52 -8.12 23.93 -3.10
N THR A 53 -7.78 23.81 -4.38
CA THR A 53 -8.09 24.82 -5.41
C THR A 53 -9.49 24.70 -5.99
N ASN A 54 -10.21 23.61 -5.68
CA ASN A 54 -11.58 23.43 -6.17
C ASN A 54 -12.50 24.52 -5.61
N GLN A 55 -13.25 25.18 -6.49
CA GLN A 55 -14.20 26.24 -6.15
C GLN A 55 -15.58 25.69 -5.76
N ASN A 56 -15.86 24.41 -6.06
CA ASN A 56 -17.12 23.77 -5.72
C ASN A 56 -17.16 23.44 -4.21
N VAL A 57 -17.91 24.23 -3.45
CA VAL A 57 -18.05 24.09 -1.98
C VAL A 57 -18.61 22.73 -1.57
N THR A 58 -19.40 22.09 -2.43
CA THR A 58 -19.95 20.76 -2.18
C THR A 58 -18.86 19.68 -2.22
N GLU A 59 -17.91 19.80 -3.15
CA GLU A 59 -16.79 18.86 -3.29
C GLU A 59 -15.62 19.19 -2.34
N LYS A 60 -15.50 20.47 -1.95
CA LYS A 60 -14.50 20.97 -1.00
C LYS A 60 -15.17 21.67 0.19
N PRO A 61 -15.80 20.91 1.12
CA PRO A 61 -16.41 21.47 2.32
C PRO A 61 -15.39 21.83 3.43
N PHE A 62 -14.15 21.35 3.33
CA PHE A 62 -13.07 21.64 4.30
C PHE A 62 -11.75 21.89 3.57
N HIS A 63 -10.78 22.46 4.28
CA HIS A 63 -9.41 22.59 3.79
C HIS A 63 -8.58 21.37 4.21
N LEU A 64 -7.85 20.78 3.27
CA LEU A 64 -6.99 19.64 3.55
C LEU A 64 -5.54 20.10 3.75
N ASN A 65 -5.06 19.98 4.99
CA ASN A 65 -3.67 20.24 5.37
C ASN A 65 -2.91 18.93 5.50
N TYR A 66 -1.60 18.98 5.33
CA TYR A 66 -0.76 17.80 5.50
C TYR A 66 0.58 18.12 6.15
N ASN A 67 1.12 17.15 6.90
CA ASN A 67 2.45 17.18 7.48
C ASN A 67 3.24 15.98 6.96
N VAL A 68 4.40 16.19 6.35
CA VAL A 68 5.23 15.10 5.81
C VAL A 68 6.44 14.85 6.69
N ASP A 69 6.67 13.58 7.05
CA ASP A 69 7.96 13.10 7.53
C ASP A 69 8.57 12.17 6.47
N ASN A 70 9.78 12.51 6.01
CA ASN A 70 10.54 11.70 5.06
C ASN A 70 11.47 10.76 5.84
N LEU A 71 11.24 9.45 5.70
CA LEU A 71 12.02 8.42 6.36
C LEU A 71 13.29 8.12 5.56
N GLU A 72 14.46 8.32 6.19
CA GLU A 72 15.75 7.96 5.58
C GLU A 72 15.94 6.44 5.47
N SER A 73 15.34 5.71 6.40
CA SER A 73 15.33 4.25 6.42
C SER A 73 13.97 3.75 6.88
N SER A 74 13.51 2.65 6.27
CA SER A 74 12.25 1.98 6.58
C SER A 74 12.36 1.03 7.78
N ASN A 75 13.33 1.26 8.67
CA ASN A 75 13.46 0.43 9.87
C ASN A 75 12.33 0.74 10.86
N SER A 76 12.01 -0.23 11.72
CA SER A 76 10.89 -0.12 12.67
C SER A 76 11.06 1.05 13.65
N PHE A 77 12.29 1.46 13.98
CA PHE A 77 12.55 2.57 14.90
C PHE A 77 12.19 3.93 14.29
N SER A 78 12.73 4.24 13.11
CA SER A 78 12.46 5.47 12.37
C SER A 78 10.96 5.62 12.07
N VAL A 79 10.32 4.52 11.69
CA VAL A 79 8.89 4.47 11.40
C VAL A 79 8.06 4.70 12.66
N THR A 80 8.42 4.10 13.79
CA THR A 80 7.74 4.34 15.09
C THR A 80 7.84 5.81 15.48
N HIS A 81 9.04 6.39 15.38
CA HIS A 81 9.25 7.80 15.71
C HIS A 81 8.41 8.73 14.83
N ALA A 82 8.40 8.51 13.52
CA ALA A 82 7.62 9.32 12.60
C ALA A 82 6.11 9.15 12.84
N PHE A 83 5.63 7.93 13.08
CA PHE A 83 4.24 7.68 13.43
C PHE A 83 3.84 8.44 14.71
N CYS A 84 4.61 8.31 15.79
CA CYS A 84 4.32 9.00 17.05
C CYS A 84 4.35 10.53 16.91
N SER A 85 5.27 11.05 16.08
CA SER A 85 5.34 12.47 15.74
C SER A 85 4.06 12.95 15.05
N GLN A 86 3.59 12.22 14.02
CA GLN A 86 2.34 12.55 13.32
C GLN A 86 1.12 12.46 14.25
N PHE A 87 1.05 11.39 15.05
CA PHE A 87 -0.03 11.20 16.02
C PHE A 87 -0.08 12.36 17.03
N SER A 88 1.07 12.77 17.57
CA SER A 88 1.16 13.90 18.52
C SER A 88 0.78 15.25 17.91
N ARG A 89 0.89 15.41 16.58
CA ARG A 89 0.44 16.60 15.85
C ARG A 89 -1.09 16.63 15.64
N GLY A 90 -1.81 15.56 15.96
CA GLY A 90 -3.28 15.50 15.85
C GLY A 90 -3.77 15.33 14.42
N VAL A 91 -3.24 14.34 13.70
CA VAL A 91 -3.71 13.97 12.35
C VAL A 91 -4.94 13.06 12.40
N TYR A 92 -5.86 13.23 11.46
CA TYR A 92 -7.08 12.41 11.36
C TYR A 92 -6.84 11.07 10.65
N ALA A 93 -5.88 11.05 9.72
CA ALA A 93 -5.45 9.87 9.00
C ALA A 93 -3.99 10.06 8.57
N ILE A 94 -3.30 8.95 8.29
CA ILE A 94 -1.92 8.96 7.81
C ILE A 94 -1.89 8.33 6.43
N PHE A 95 -1.45 9.09 5.44
CA PHE A 95 -1.07 8.57 4.14
C PHE A 95 0.39 8.13 4.19
N GLY A 96 0.72 6.96 3.66
CA GLY A 96 2.13 6.60 3.57
C GLY A 96 2.46 5.26 2.97
N PHE A 97 3.76 4.98 2.99
CA PHE A 97 4.35 3.77 2.46
C PHE A 97 4.92 2.93 3.59
N TYR A 98 4.84 1.62 3.42
CA TYR A 98 5.62 0.64 4.16
C TYR A 98 6.33 -0.32 3.22
N ASP A 99 7.35 -0.97 3.77
CA ASP A 99 8.05 -2.11 3.21
C ASP A 99 7.85 -3.34 4.11
N ARG A 100 8.45 -4.48 3.75
CA ARG A 100 8.36 -5.71 4.55
C ARG A 100 8.80 -5.55 6.01
N LYS A 101 9.74 -4.63 6.30
CA LYS A 101 10.31 -4.42 7.64
C LYS A 101 9.42 -3.54 8.51
N SER A 102 8.75 -2.56 7.91
CA SER A 102 7.94 -1.54 8.59
C SER A 102 6.46 -1.84 8.64
N MET A 103 5.95 -2.71 7.75
CA MET A 103 4.53 -3.04 7.62
C MET A 103 3.90 -3.41 8.96
N ASN A 104 4.42 -4.45 9.63
CA ASN A 104 3.85 -4.94 10.89
C ASN A 104 3.86 -3.90 12.01
N THR A 105 4.88 -3.04 12.04
CA THR A 105 4.97 -1.95 13.02
C THR A 105 3.86 -0.94 12.78
N LEU A 106 3.70 -0.47 11.53
CA LEU A 106 2.67 0.52 11.19
C LEU A 106 1.27 -0.01 11.41
N THR A 107 0.95 -1.20 10.89
CA THR A 107 -0.40 -1.77 11.03
C THR A 107 -0.76 -1.99 12.49
N SER A 108 0.18 -2.45 13.31
CA SER A 108 -0.03 -2.61 14.76
C SER A 108 -0.32 -1.28 15.46
N PHE A 109 0.43 -0.21 15.15
CA PHE A 109 0.17 1.11 15.75
C PHE A 109 -1.18 1.69 15.31
N CYS A 110 -1.52 1.55 14.02
CA CYS A 110 -2.78 2.02 13.47
C CYS A 110 -3.97 1.31 14.11
N GLY A 111 -3.87 0.00 14.29
CA GLY A 111 -4.87 -0.81 14.98
C GLY A 111 -5.00 -0.46 16.47
N ALA A 112 -3.90 -0.23 17.18
CA ALA A 112 -3.93 0.08 18.61
C ALA A 112 -4.45 1.50 18.92
N LEU A 113 -4.17 2.46 18.04
CA LEU A 113 -4.50 3.88 18.24
C LEU A 113 -5.67 4.36 17.36
N HIS A 114 -6.36 3.43 16.70
CA HIS A 114 -7.51 3.70 15.82
C HIS A 114 -7.24 4.82 14.80
N THR A 115 -6.01 4.87 14.29
CA THR A 115 -5.57 5.88 13.31
C THR A 115 -5.56 5.23 11.94
N SER A 116 -6.39 5.71 11.02
CA SER A 116 -6.50 5.14 9.67
C SER A 116 -5.22 5.39 8.86
N PHE A 117 -4.63 4.30 8.33
CA PHE A 117 -3.47 4.33 7.46
C PHE A 117 -3.89 4.04 6.01
N ILE A 118 -3.63 4.98 5.12
CA ILE A 118 -3.97 4.89 3.69
C ILE A 118 -2.69 4.66 2.92
N THR A 119 -2.61 3.57 2.15
CA THR A 119 -1.35 3.17 1.53
C THR A 119 -1.48 2.62 0.12
N PRO A 120 -0.58 3.02 -0.80
CA PRO A 120 -0.42 2.39 -2.11
C PRO A 120 0.60 1.24 -2.09
N SER A 121 1.15 0.86 -0.94
CA SER A 121 2.08 -0.27 -0.80
C SER A 121 1.43 -1.61 -1.17
N PHE A 122 2.22 -2.69 -1.17
CA PHE A 122 1.71 -4.03 -1.45
C PHE A 122 0.59 -4.42 -0.47
N PRO A 123 -0.46 -5.11 -0.94
CA PRO A 123 -1.57 -5.50 -0.09
C PRO A 123 -1.15 -6.54 0.95
N ILE A 124 -1.86 -6.56 2.07
CA ILE A 124 -1.63 -7.47 3.20
C ILE A 124 -2.73 -8.53 3.18
N ASP A 125 -2.35 -9.81 3.24
CA ASP A 125 -3.29 -10.94 3.19
C ASP A 125 -4.09 -11.12 4.49
N THR A 126 -3.60 -10.58 5.61
CA THR A 126 -4.28 -10.64 6.90
C THR A 126 -5.34 -9.55 7.02
N ASP A 127 -6.47 -9.88 7.64
CA ASP A 127 -7.51 -8.90 7.97
C ASP A 127 -6.96 -7.88 8.97
N VAL A 128 -6.70 -6.67 8.49
CA VAL A 128 -6.11 -5.57 9.27
C VAL A 128 -7.12 -4.44 9.39
N GLN A 129 -7.40 -4.05 10.63
CA GLN A 129 -8.26 -2.91 10.92
C GLN A 129 -7.48 -1.60 10.75
N PHE A 130 -8.18 -0.52 10.42
CA PHE A 130 -7.62 0.83 10.26
C PHE A 130 -6.54 0.94 9.16
N VAL A 131 -6.52 0.03 8.18
CA VAL A 131 -5.61 0.10 7.03
C VAL A 131 -6.41 0.06 5.74
N ILE A 132 -6.35 1.14 4.97
CA ILE A 132 -6.97 1.27 3.66
C ILE A 132 -5.91 0.99 2.60
N GLN A 133 -6.04 -0.14 1.93
CA GLN A 133 -5.13 -0.59 0.88
C GLN A 133 -5.64 -0.12 -0.48
N MET A 134 -4.89 0.76 -1.14
CA MET A 134 -5.27 1.29 -2.46
C MET A 134 -4.82 0.38 -3.61
N ARG A 135 -3.79 -0.45 -3.38
CA ARG A 135 -3.26 -1.36 -4.39
C ARG A 135 -4.09 -2.65 -4.42
N PRO A 136 -4.75 -3.00 -5.53
CA PRO A 136 -5.50 -4.26 -5.63
C PRO A 136 -4.56 -5.46 -5.64
N SER A 137 -5.07 -6.62 -5.19
CA SER A 137 -4.32 -7.88 -5.26
C SER A 137 -4.20 -8.37 -6.70
N LEU A 138 -2.98 -8.74 -7.09
CA LEU A 138 -2.68 -9.31 -8.41
C LEU A 138 -2.85 -10.83 -8.45
N ARG A 139 -3.03 -11.49 -7.30
CA ARG A 139 -3.12 -12.96 -7.18
C ARG A 139 -4.12 -13.56 -8.16
N GLY A 140 -5.37 -13.07 -8.13
CA GLY A 140 -6.44 -13.61 -8.97
C GLY A 140 -6.17 -13.43 -10.46
N ALA A 141 -5.70 -12.25 -10.87
CA ALA A 141 -5.40 -11.95 -12.26
C ALA A 141 -4.28 -12.84 -12.81
N VAL A 142 -3.21 -13.06 -12.03
CA VAL A 142 -2.09 -13.92 -12.44
C VAL A 142 -2.55 -15.37 -12.62
N LEU A 143 -3.29 -15.93 -11.66
CA LEU A 143 -3.79 -17.30 -11.76
C LEU A 143 -4.75 -17.47 -12.95
N SER A 144 -5.68 -16.53 -13.15
CA SER A 144 -6.60 -16.58 -14.29
C SER A 144 -5.87 -16.52 -15.64
N LEU A 145 -4.76 -15.78 -15.75
CA LEU A 145 -3.95 -15.77 -16.96
C LEU A 145 -3.22 -17.09 -17.18
N LEU A 146 -2.66 -17.70 -16.12
CA LEU A 146 -2.02 -19.02 -16.20
C LEU A 146 -3.00 -20.09 -16.69
N ASP A 147 -4.23 -20.07 -16.15
CA ASP A 147 -5.31 -20.97 -16.56
C ASP A 147 -5.73 -20.70 -18.02
N HIS A 148 -5.93 -19.43 -18.39
CA HIS A 148 -6.34 -19.03 -19.74
C HIS A 148 -5.34 -19.49 -20.81
N TYR A 149 -4.03 -19.32 -20.54
CA TYR A 149 -2.97 -19.75 -21.44
C TYR A 149 -2.62 -21.25 -21.32
N LYS A 150 -3.26 -21.99 -20.42
CA LYS A 150 -3.01 -23.42 -20.17
C LYS A 150 -1.52 -23.68 -19.87
N TRP A 151 -1.00 -22.95 -18.88
CA TRP A 151 0.37 -23.12 -18.43
C TRP A 151 0.49 -24.29 -17.46
N GLU A 152 0.99 -25.41 -17.94
CA GLU A 152 1.26 -26.60 -17.09
C GLU A 152 2.71 -26.66 -16.62
N ARG A 153 3.65 -26.11 -17.40
CA ARG A 153 5.09 -26.12 -17.10
C ARG A 153 5.68 -24.74 -17.35
N PHE A 154 6.27 -24.14 -16.32
CA PHE A 154 6.85 -22.79 -16.40
C PHE A 154 7.85 -22.51 -15.27
N VAL A 155 8.68 -21.49 -15.47
CA VAL A 155 9.64 -20.98 -14.50
C VAL A 155 9.04 -19.79 -13.77
N TYR A 156 9.15 -19.77 -12.44
CA TYR A 156 8.70 -18.67 -11.60
C TYR A 156 9.91 -17.98 -10.96
N LEU A 157 10.22 -16.78 -11.44
CA LEU A 157 11.28 -15.92 -10.88
C LEU A 157 10.64 -14.90 -9.95
N TYR A 158 11.03 -14.88 -8.68
CA TYR A 158 10.38 -14.02 -7.70
C TYR A 158 11.35 -13.35 -6.73
N ASP A 159 10.91 -12.23 -6.15
CA ASP A 159 11.51 -11.64 -4.96
C ASP A 159 10.52 -11.62 -3.79
N THR A 160 11.02 -11.19 -2.63
CA THR A 160 10.24 -11.21 -1.38
C THR A 160 9.94 -9.81 -0.86
N ASP A 161 10.14 -8.79 -1.71
CA ASP A 161 10.04 -7.38 -1.33
C ASP A 161 8.57 -6.97 -1.16
N ARG A 162 7.67 -7.57 -1.95
CA ARG A 162 6.20 -7.39 -1.90
C ARG A 162 5.45 -8.43 -1.04
N GLY A 163 6.16 -9.27 -0.31
CA GLY A 163 5.58 -10.39 0.45
C GLY A 163 5.49 -11.69 -0.35
N PHE A 164 4.72 -12.65 0.18
CA PHE A 164 4.67 -14.03 -0.32
C PHE A 164 3.32 -14.45 -0.91
N ALA A 165 2.35 -13.53 -0.98
CA ALA A 165 0.98 -13.78 -1.39
C ALA A 165 0.87 -14.52 -2.74
N ILE A 166 1.62 -14.04 -3.74
CA ILE A 166 1.62 -14.59 -5.10
C ILE A 166 2.32 -15.94 -5.15
N LEU A 167 3.49 -16.08 -4.50
CA LEU A 167 4.20 -17.36 -4.39
C LEU A 167 3.29 -18.43 -3.76
N GLN A 168 2.65 -18.13 -2.64
CA GLN A 168 1.76 -19.08 -1.96
C GLN A 168 0.62 -19.50 -2.89
N ALA A 169 -0.01 -18.54 -3.56
CA ALA A 169 -1.10 -18.81 -4.49
C ALA A 169 -0.71 -19.70 -5.67
N ILE A 170 0.49 -19.48 -6.22
CA ILE A 170 1.03 -20.29 -7.32
C ILE A 170 1.31 -21.71 -6.84
N MET A 171 1.94 -21.87 -5.67
CA MET A 171 2.26 -23.20 -5.13
C MET A 171 1.00 -24.00 -4.80
N GLU A 172 -0.01 -23.36 -4.20
CA GLU A 172 -1.33 -23.98 -3.94
C GLU A 172 -1.99 -24.43 -5.24
N SER A 173 -2.00 -23.56 -6.26
CA SER A 173 -2.61 -23.85 -7.57
C SER A 173 -1.81 -24.92 -8.34
N ALA A 174 -0.49 -24.94 -8.19
CA ALA A 174 0.37 -25.93 -8.82
C ALA A 174 0.09 -27.34 -8.29
N VAL A 175 -0.18 -27.48 -6.99
CA VAL A 175 -0.58 -28.77 -6.41
C VAL A 175 -1.98 -29.18 -6.90
N ALA A 176 -2.94 -28.25 -6.92
CA ALA A 176 -4.30 -28.55 -7.36
C ALA A 176 -4.40 -28.95 -8.83
N ASN A 177 -3.62 -28.28 -9.69
CA ASN A 177 -3.65 -28.44 -11.15
C ASN A 177 -2.51 -29.31 -11.70
N ASN A 178 -1.68 -29.90 -10.84
CA ASN A 178 -0.47 -30.65 -11.20
C ASN A 178 0.52 -29.88 -12.11
N TRP A 179 0.73 -28.59 -11.85
CA TRP A 179 1.70 -27.79 -12.60
C TRP A 179 3.15 -28.11 -12.21
N GLN A 180 4.01 -28.15 -13.21
CA GLN A 180 5.47 -28.25 -13.07
C GLN A 180 6.08 -26.84 -12.99
N VAL A 181 6.13 -26.30 -11.78
CA VAL A 181 6.66 -24.95 -11.52
C VAL A 181 8.10 -25.02 -11.02
N THR A 182 9.03 -24.42 -11.75
CA THR A 182 10.42 -24.22 -11.27
C THR A 182 10.55 -22.86 -10.62
N ALA A 183 10.38 -22.79 -9.30
CA ALA A 183 10.51 -21.55 -8.53
C ALA A 183 11.98 -21.22 -8.21
N ARG A 184 12.41 -19.98 -8.50
CA ARG A 184 13.74 -19.46 -8.17
C ARG A 184 13.62 -18.08 -7.53
N SER A 185 14.16 -17.95 -6.33
CA SER A 185 14.29 -16.65 -5.65
C SER A 185 15.47 -15.89 -6.25
N VAL A 186 15.20 -14.67 -6.71
CA VAL A 186 16.20 -13.77 -7.31
C VAL A 186 16.41 -12.50 -6.47
N GLY A 187 15.81 -12.43 -5.28
CA GLY A 187 15.86 -11.26 -4.42
C GLY A 187 17.25 -10.87 -3.92
N ASN A 188 18.15 -11.84 -3.77
CA ASN A 188 19.49 -11.63 -3.22
C ASN A 188 20.60 -11.54 -4.29
N ILE A 189 20.23 -11.62 -5.57
CA ILE A 189 21.21 -11.63 -6.66
C ILE A 189 21.72 -10.21 -6.89
N VAL A 190 23.00 -9.99 -6.61
CA VAL A 190 23.70 -8.72 -6.83
C VAL A 190 24.43 -8.71 -8.18
N ASP A 191 24.97 -9.86 -8.60
CA ASP A 191 25.72 -9.98 -9.85
C ASP A 191 24.80 -10.25 -11.05
N PRO A 192 24.76 -9.38 -12.08
CA PRO A 192 23.98 -9.61 -13.29
C PRO A 192 24.29 -10.93 -14.00
N THR A 193 25.51 -11.47 -13.85
CA THR A 193 25.90 -12.73 -14.52
C THR A 193 25.12 -13.94 -14.00
N GLU A 194 24.61 -13.89 -12.77
CA GLU A 194 23.85 -14.98 -12.18
C GLU A 194 22.47 -15.13 -12.85
N TYR A 195 21.82 -14.03 -13.24
CA TYR A 195 20.59 -14.08 -14.03
C TYR A 195 20.81 -14.78 -15.36
N ARG A 196 21.93 -14.50 -16.04
CA ARG A 196 22.28 -15.18 -17.30
C ARG A 196 22.43 -16.68 -17.10
N ARG A 197 23.13 -17.12 -16.05
CA ARG A 197 23.28 -18.54 -15.73
C ARG A 197 21.94 -19.23 -15.48
N ILE A 198 21.02 -18.56 -14.78
CA ILE A 198 19.66 -19.08 -14.56
C ILE A 198 18.94 -19.24 -15.90
N ILE A 199 18.99 -18.23 -16.77
CA ILE A 199 18.34 -18.28 -18.09
C ILE A 199 18.94 -19.41 -18.95
N GLU A 200 20.26 -19.56 -19.00
CA GLU A 200 20.95 -20.64 -19.71
C GLU A 200 20.63 -22.03 -19.16
N GLU A 201 20.48 -22.17 -17.83
CA GLU A 201 20.02 -23.41 -17.20
C GLU A 201 18.59 -23.74 -17.62
N MET A 202 17.70 -22.74 -17.66
CA MET A 202 16.30 -22.92 -18.06
C MET A 202 16.18 -23.22 -19.56
N ASP A 203 16.99 -22.59 -20.41
CA ASP A 203 16.99 -22.86 -21.85
C ASP A 203 17.51 -24.27 -22.19
N ARG A 204 18.54 -24.75 -21.47
CA ARG A 204 18.98 -26.16 -21.55
C ARG A 204 17.88 -27.15 -21.17
N ARG A 205 16.98 -26.77 -20.26
CA ARG A 205 15.80 -27.55 -19.87
C ARG A 205 14.60 -27.39 -20.81
N GLN A 206 14.76 -26.60 -21.88
CA GLN A 206 13.71 -26.24 -22.86
C GLN A 206 12.51 -25.53 -22.21
N GLU A 207 12.73 -24.78 -21.13
CA GLU A 207 11.71 -23.95 -20.51
C GLU A 207 11.53 -22.64 -21.30
N LYS A 208 10.34 -22.42 -21.86
CA LYS A 208 10.05 -21.23 -22.68
C LYS A 208 9.07 -20.25 -22.01
N ARG A 209 8.48 -20.62 -20.87
CA ARG A 209 7.45 -19.86 -20.17
C ARG A 209 8.00 -19.36 -18.85
N PHE A 210 7.99 -18.04 -18.67
CA PHE A 210 8.51 -17.38 -17.48
C PHE A 210 7.45 -16.48 -16.86
N LEU A 211 7.20 -16.68 -15.57
CA LEU A 211 6.45 -15.77 -14.73
C LEU A 211 7.46 -15.00 -13.86
N ILE A 212 7.51 -13.68 -14.02
CA ILE A 212 8.46 -12.82 -13.31
C ILE A 212 7.69 -11.92 -12.35
N ASP A 213 7.85 -12.18 -11.06
CA ASP A 213 7.23 -11.44 -9.96
C ASP A 213 8.33 -10.75 -9.13
N CYS A 214 8.87 -9.66 -9.67
CA CYS A 214 9.92 -8.89 -9.03
C CYS A 214 9.62 -7.39 -9.05
N GLU A 215 10.41 -6.60 -8.32
CA GLU A 215 10.43 -5.14 -8.43
C GLU A 215 10.85 -4.68 -9.83
N VAL A 216 10.37 -3.51 -10.23
CA VAL A 216 10.50 -3.00 -11.61
C VAL A 216 11.97 -2.90 -12.05
N GLU A 217 12.84 -2.42 -11.16
CA GLU A 217 14.27 -2.32 -11.40
C GLU A 217 14.89 -3.69 -11.71
N ARG A 218 14.49 -4.72 -10.95
CA ARG A 218 14.98 -6.10 -11.12
C ARG A 218 14.42 -6.74 -12.38
N ILE A 219 13.15 -6.50 -12.71
CA ILE A 219 12.55 -6.95 -13.97
C ILE A 219 13.36 -6.40 -15.15
N ASN A 220 13.72 -5.11 -15.13
CA ASN A 220 14.52 -4.51 -16.20
C ASN A 220 15.89 -5.17 -16.34
N LEU A 221 16.57 -5.48 -15.23
CA LEU A 221 17.85 -6.20 -15.25
C LEU A 221 17.71 -7.60 -15.85
N ILE A 222 16.69 -8.36 -15.44
CA ILE A 222 16.41 -9.71 -15.98
C ILE A 222 16.16 -9.62 -17.49
N LEU A 223 15.29 -8.70 -17.93
CA LEU A 223 14.93 -8.55 -19.34
C LEU A 223 16.11 -8.08 -20.21
N GLN A 224 17.05 -7.30 -19.66
CA GLN A 224 18.29 -6.95 -20.35
C GLN A 224 19.16 -8.18 -20.60
N GLN A 225 19.26 -9.11 -19.64
CA GLN A 225 20.03 -10.34 -19.82
C GLN A 225 19.37 -11.31 -20.81
N VAL A 226 18.04 -11.32 -20.93
CA VAL A 226 17.31 -12.14 -21.91
C VAL A 226 17.54 -11.66 -23.35
N ARG A 227 17.80 -10.36 -23.55
CA ARG A 227 18.06 -9.77 -24.88
C ARG A 227 19.53 -9.91 -25.32
N SER A 228 20.43 -10.14 -24.38
CA SER A 228 21.88 -10.28 -24.57
C SER A 228 22.24 -11.69 -25.03
#